data_AF-A0A6L3XYE0-F1
#
_entry.id   AF-A0A6L3XYE0-F1
#
_cell.length_a   1.000
_cell.length_b   1.000
_cell.length_c   1.000
_cell.angle_alpha   90.00
_cell.angle_beta   90.00
_cell.angle_gamma   90.00
#
_symmetry.space_group_name_H-M   'P 1'
#
loop_
_entity.id
_entity.type
_entity.pdbx_description
1 polymer ?
#
loop_
_entity_poly.entity_id
_entity_poly.type
_entity_poly.pdbx_seq_one_letter_code
_entity_poly.pdbx_strand_id
1 'polypeptide(L)'
;MFRIRKGLDLPISGVPEQHVTTGASIHHVAIVGDDYVGMRPAMLVQEGDRVIKGQALFEDKKNPGVMFTAPASGTVVAIHRGERRVLQS
;
A
#
# COMPACT_ATOMS: atom_id res chain seq x y z
N MET A 1 14.26 35.90 -2.08
CA MET A 1 14.67 35.50 -0.72
C MET A 1 14.96 34.01 -0.74
N PHE A 2 16.21 33.58 -0.52
CA PHE A 2 16.59 32.16 -0.58
C PHE A 2 16.35 31.47 0.76
N ARG A 3 15.64 30.33 0.78
CA ARG A 3 15.45 29.50 1.99
C ARG A 3 16.64 28.55 2.14
N ILE A 4 17.58 28.90 3.02
CA ILE A 4 18.67 28.00 3.42
C ILE A 4 18.13 27.02 4.46
N ARG A 5 18.16 25.72 4.15
CA ARG A 5 17.84 24.65 5.11
C ARG A 5 19.13 24.16 5.75
N LYS A 6 19.22 24.14 7.09
CA LYS A 6 20.37 23.61 7.84
C LYS A 6 20.29 22.08 7.93
N GLY A 7 20.28 21.40 6.79
CA GLY A 7 20.35 19.95 6.70
C GLY A 7 21.79 19.47 6.55
N LEU A 8 22.07 18.23 6.97
CA LEU A 8 23.31 17.52 6.69
C LEU A 8 23.03 16.50 5.58
N ASP A 9 23.87 16.46 4.55
CA ASP A 9 23.82 15.39 3.56
C ASP A 9 24.37 14.10 4.20
N LEU A 10 23.53 13.06 4.25
CA LEU A 10 23.91 11.77 4.83
C LEU A 10 24.80 11.00 3.85
N PRO A 11 26.03 10.61 4.21
CA PRO A 11 26.94 9.87 3.34
C PRO A 11 26.55 8.39 3.29
N ILE A 12 25.52 8.06 2.49
CA ILE A 12 25.01 6.70 2.33
C ILE A 12 25.54 6.12 1.02
N SER A 13 26.21 4.97 1.10
CA SER A 13 26.64 4.20 -0.08
C SER A 13 25.48 3.47 -0.76
N GLY A 14 25.60 3.19 -2.06
CA GLY A 14 24.57 2.46 -2.82
C GLY A 14 23.52 3.36 -3.48
N VAL A 15 23.91 4.60 -3.83
CA VAL A 15 23.05 5.51 -4.59
C VAL A 15 22.63 4.84 -5.91
N PRO A 16 21.33 4.80 -6.24
CA PRO A 16 20.86 4.16 -7.46
C PRO A 16 21.26 4.98 -8.69
N GLU A 17 21.52 4.27 -9.79
CA GLU A 17 21.67 4.89 -11.10
C GLU A 17 20.38 5.62 -11.48
N GLN A 18 20.51 6.85 -11.97
CA GLN A 18 19.36 7.69 -12.36
C GLN A 18 18.86 7.33 -13.76
N HIS A 19 18.55 6.06 -13.96
CA HIS A 19 18.06 5.51 -15.22
C HIS A 19 16.97 4.46 -14.94
N VAL A 20 15.89 4.51 -15.72
CA VAL A 20 14.74 3.59 -15.55
C VAL A 20 14.95 2.36 -16.42
N THR A 21 14.91 1.18 -15.80
CA THR A 21 14.99 -0.11 -16.48
C THR A 21 13.78 -0.97 -16.14
N THR A 22 13.50 -1.97 -16.96
CA THR A 22 12.45 -2.95 -16.67
C THR A 22 12.88 -3.80 -15.48
N GLY A 23 12.06 -3.81 -14.42
CA GLY A 23 12.27 -4.65 -13.25
C GLY A 23 11.87 -6.10 -13.46
N ALA A 24 11.99 -6.90 -12.39
CA ALA A 24 11.51 -8.27 -12.38
C ALA A 24 9.98 -8.35 -12.58
N SER A 25 9.50 -9.49 -13.09
CA SER A 25 8.07 -9.75 -13.23
C SER A 25 7.39 -9.87 -11.86
N ILE A 26 6.31 -9.11 -11.66
CA ILE A 26 5.54 -9.12 -10.42
C ILE A 26 4.25 -9.92 -10.60
N HIS A 27 4.00 -10.84 -9.66
CA HIS A 27 2.83 -11.73 -9.70
C HIS A 27 1.80 -11.45 -8.61
N HIS A 28 2.21 -10.79 -7.52
CA HIS A 28 1.35 -10.46 -6.39
C HIS A 28 1.57 -9.01 -5.98
N VAL A 29 0.49 -8.38 -5.55
CA VAL A 29 0.47 -7.00 -5.06
C VAL A 29 -0.45 -6.94 -3.84
N ALA A 30 -0.17 -6.03 -2.92
CA ALA A 30 -0.93 -5.87 -1.69
C ALA A 30 -1.08 -4.39 -1.31
N ILE A 31 -2.06 -4.09 -0.47
CA ILE A 31 -2.18 -2.81 0.22
C ILE A 31 -1.73 -3.05 1.67
N VAL A 32 -0.73 -2.30 2.12
CA VAL A 32 -0.22 -2.44 3.48
C VAL A 32 -1.08 -1.59 4.42
N GLY A 33 -1.71 -2.22 5.41
CA GLY A 33 -2.62 -1.52 6.32
C GLY A 33 -1.91 -0.46 7.18
N ASP A 34 -0.68 -0.74 7.61
CA ASP A 34 0.10 0.12 8.50
C ASP A 34 0.61 1.42 7.83
N ASP A 35 0.54 1.52 6.50
CA ASP A 35 0.88 2.75 5.78
C ASP A 35 -0.14 3.87 6.04
N TYR A 36 -1.33 3.54 6.57
CA TYR A 36 -2.42 4.47 6.81
C TYR A 36 -2.66 4.69 8.31
N VAL A 37 -2.12 5.81 8.82
CA VAL A 37 -2.17 6.13 10.25
C VAL A 37 -3.60 6.17 10.77
N GLY A 38 -3.88 5.27 11.73
CA GLY A 38 -5.15 5.25 12.45
C GLY A 38 -6.32 4.57 11.71
N MET A 39 -6.09 4.06 10.51
CA MET A 39 -7.09 3.40 9.66
C MET A 39 -7.69 2.15 10.34
N ARG A 40 -9.00 1.96 10.18
CA ARG A 40 -9.71 0.75 10.63
C ARG A 40 -10.50 0.15 9.47
N PRO A 41 -10.08 -0.99 8.92
CA PRO A 41 -10.66 -1.50 7.68
C PRO A 41 -12.03 -2.13 7.91
N ALA A 42 -12.99 -1.78 7.07
CA ALA A 42 -14.21 -2.53 6.81
C ALA A 42 -14.04 -3.27 5.48
N MET A 43 -13.77 -4.58 5.54
CA MET A 43 -13.55 -5.37 4.33
C MET A 43 -14.82 -5.45 3.47
N LEU A 44 -14.65 -5.24 2.17
CA LEU A 44 -15.69 -5.38 1.14
C LEU A 44 -15.47 -6.64 0.28
N VAL A 45 -14.33 -7.29 0.44
CA VAL A 45 -13.93 -8.52 -0.25
C VAL A 45 -13.43 -9.56 0.76
N GLN A 46 -13.35 -10.80 0.30
CA GLN A 46 -12.78 -11.94 1.02
C GLN A 46 -11.77 -12.70 0.16
N GLU A 47 -11.00 -13.59 0.77
CA GLU A 47 -10.09 -14.48 0.05
C GLU A 47 -10.87 -15.33 -0.98
N GLY A 48 -10.31 -15.48 -2.17
CA GLY A 48 -10.93 -16.15 -3.30
C GLY A 48 -11.78 -15.23 -4.20
N ASP A 49 -12.10 -14.01 -3.77
CA ASP A 49 -12.85 -13.08 -4.62
C ASP A 49 -12.02 -12.62 -5.82
N ARG A 50 -12.68 -12.51 -6.98
CA ARG A 50 -12.10 -11.84 -8.15
C ARG A 50 -12.33 -10.35 -8.06
N VAL A 51 -11.27 -9.58 -8.31
CA VAL A 51 -11.29 -8.13 -8.29
C VAL A 51 -10.78 -7.56 -9.61
N ILE A 52 -11.34 -6.43 -10.01
CA ILE A 52 -10.79 -5.62 -11.11
C ILE A 52 -9.99 -4.45 -10.56
N LYS A 53 -9.01 -3.96 -11.32
CA LYS A 53 -8.27 -2.74 -10.98
C LYS A 53 -9.25 -1.59 -10.68
N GLY A 54 -9.07 -0.94 -9.54
CA GLY A 54 -9.93 0.14 -9.07
C GLY A 54 -11.17 -0.31 -8.27
N GLN A 55 -11.43 -1.61 -8.15
CA GLN A 55 -12.51 -2.13 -7.30
C GLN A 55 -12.17 -1.91 -5.82
N ALA A 56 -13.16 -1.49 -5.02
CA ALA A 56 -12.99 -1.29 -3.59
C ALA A 56 -12.72 -2.62 -2.87
N LEU A 57 -11.66 -2.65 -2.06
CA LEU A 57 -11.26 -3.78 -1.22
C LEU A 57 -11.75 -3.59 0.23
N PHE A 58 -11.64 -2.37 0.76
CA PHE A 58 -12.13 -2.02 2.08
C PHE A 58 -12.32 -0.50 2.22
N GLU A 59 -13.10 -0.10 3.22
CA GLU A 59 -13.31 1.30 3.64
C GLU A 59 -12.64 1.56 5.00
N ASP A 60 -12.20 2.79 5.26
CA ASP A 60 -11.80 3.20 6.61
C ASP A 60 -13.00 3.61 7.48
N LYS A 61 -13.31 2.83 8.51
CA LYS A 61 -14.36 3.13 9.49
C LYS A 61 -14.14 4.44 10.25
N LYS A 62 -12.88 4.90 10.37
CA LYS A 62 -12.58 6.18 11.03
C LYS A 62 -12.69 7.37 10.10
N ASN A 63 -12.67 7.15 8.79
CA ASN A 63 -12.79 8.20 7.79
C ASN A 63 -13.78 7.76 6.70
N PRO A 64 -15.09 7.82 6.99
CA PRO A 64 -16.13 7.33 6.09
C PRO A 64 -16.04 7.97 4.71
N GLY A 65 -16.23 7.16 3.67
CA GLY A 65 -16.09 7.56 2.27
C GLY A 65 -14.69 7.37 1.68
N VAL A 66 -13.66 7.11 2.50
CA VAL A 66 -12.33 6.75 2.00
C VAL A 66 -12.29 5.26 1.66
N MET A 67 -12.18 4.99 0.35
CA MET A 67 -12.12 3.64 -0.21
C MET A 67 -10.70 3.28 -0.65
N PHE A 68 -10.27 2.07 -0.30
CA PHE A 68 -8.99 1.50 -0.73
C PHE A 68 -9.27 0.49 -1.83
N THR A 69 -8.63 0.66 -2.98
CA THR A 69 -8.99 -0.05 -4.21
C THR A 69 -7.88 -0.95 -4.74
N ALA A 70 -8.26 -1.99 -5.47
CA ALA A 70 -7.34 -2.97 -6.01
C ALA A 70 -6.34 -2.33 -7.00
N PRO A 71 -5.02 -2.44 -6.76
CA PRO A 71 -4.01 -1.88 -7.66
C PRO A 71 -3.90 -2.66 -8.98
N ALA A 72 -4.33 -3.93 -8.99
CA ALA A 72 -4.36 -4.79 -10.17
C ALA A 72 -5.64 -5.65 -10.20
N SER A 73 -6.00 -6.12 -11.39
CA SER A 73 -7.06 -7.12 -11.55
C SER A 73 -6.51 -8.51 -11.23
N GLY A 74 -7.29 -9.35 -10.56
CA GLY A 74 -6.83 -10.69 -10.16
C GLY A 74 -7.78 -11.35 -9.18
N THR A 75 -7.22 -12.21 -8.32
CA THR A 75 -7.94 -12.89 -7.24
C THR A 75 -7.29 -12.52 -5.91
N VAL A 76 -8.09 -12.26 -4.88
CA VAL A 76 -7.61 -12.01 -3.52
C VAL A 76 -7.06 -13.33 -2.96
N VAL A 77 -5.73 -13.44 -2.88
CA VAL A 77 -5.07 -14.68 -2.43
C VAL A 77 -5.08 -14.81 -0.90
N ALA A 78 -4.91 -13.69 -0.19
CA ALA A 78 -4.84 -13.67 1.26
C ALA A 78 -5.29 -12.31 1.82
N ILE A 79 -5.77 -12.31 3.06
CA ILE A 79 -6.00 -11.12 3.88
C ILE A 79 -5.30 -11.34 5.22
N HIS A 80 -4.08 -10.85 5.35
CA HIS A 80 -3.26 -11.09 6.53
C HIS A 80 -3.68 -10.20 7.70
N ARG A 81 -3.82 -10.81 8.88
CA ARG A 81 -4.21 -10.14 10.11
C ARG A 81 -3.20 -10.38 11.22
N GLY A 82 -2.75 -9.30 11.84
CA GLY A 82 -1.86 -9.31 12.99
C GLY A 82 -2.59 -9.33 14.33
N GLU A 83 -1.86 -8.92 15.38
CA GLU A 83 -2.40 -8.81 16.73
C GLU A 83 -3.65 -7.91 16.75
N ARG A 84 -4.65 -8.27 17.57
CA ARG A 84 -5.95 -7.56 17.65
C ARG A 84 -6.66 -7.41 16.30
N ARG A 85 -6.36 -8.28 15.33
CA ARG A 85 -6.95 -8.34 13.99
C ARG A 85 -6.64 -7.13 13.11
N VAL A 86 -5.53 -6.43 13.37
CA VAL A 86 -5.03 -5.35 12.51
C VAL A 86 -4.75 -5.92 11.11
N LEU A 87 -5.15 -5.21 10.07
CA LEU A 87 -4.88 -5.60 8.68
C LEU A 87 -3.41 -5.32 8.36
N GLN A 88 -2.69 -6.33 7.87
CA GLN A 88 -1.29 -6.20 7.48
C GLN A 88 -1.15 -6.00 5.97
N SER A 89 -1.66 -6.96 5.18
CA SER A 89 -1.53 -6.98 3.72
C SER A 89 -2.65 -7.78 3.06
#